data_AF-A0A2D9H109-F1
#
_entry.id   AF-A0A2D9H109-F1
#
_cell.length_a   1.000
_cell.length_b   1.000
_cell.length_c   1.000
_cell.angle_alpha   90.00
_cell.angle_beta   90.00
_cell.angle_gamma   90.00
#
_symmetry.space_group_name_H-M   'P 1'
#
loop_
_entity.id
_entity.type
_entity.pdbx_description
1 polymer ?
#
loop_
_entity_poly.entity_id
_entity_poly.type
_entity_poly.pdbx_seq_one_letter_code
_entity_poly.pdbx_strand_id
1 'polypeptide(L)'
;MTHGHNSTAADERLRLLIERIERLEEEKKGISDDIRDVYAEAKAVGYDTKIMRQVVRLRKMKPDERSEQDIIRETYMAALGMLADTPLGQAALGRAGGEQ
;
A
#
# COMPACT_ATOMS: atom_id res chain seq x y z
N MET A 1 -5.05 -14.94 -56.26
CA MET A 1 -5.95 -14.18 -55.37
C MET A 1 -5.95 -14.83 -54.00
N THR A 2 -5.06 -14.41 -53.09
CA THR A 2 -5.03 -14.90 -51.69
C THR A 2 -4.48 -13.79 -50.79
N HIS A 3 -5.26 -12.73 -50.56
CA HIS A 3 -4.97 -11.71 -49.55
C HIS A 3 -6.30 -11.41 -48.85
N GLY A 4 -6.48 -11.85 -47.61
CA GLY A 4 -7.69 -11.51 -46.85
C GLY A 4 -7.91 -12.19 -45.50
N HIS A 5 -7.32 -13.37 -45.24
CA HIS A 5 -7.72 -14.15 -44.05
C HIS A 5 -6.97 -13.80 -42.76
N ASN A 6 -5.90 -13.00 -42.80
CA ASN A 6 -5.05 -12.73 -41.62
C ASN A 6 -5.34 -11.40 -40.90
N SER A 7 -6.05 -10.45 -41.53
CA SER A 7 -6.43 -9.20 -40.85
C SER A 7 -7.53 -9.48 -39.84
N THR A 8 -8.59 -10.17 -40.27
CA THR A 8 -9.80 -10.39 -39.45
C THR A 8 -9.53 -11.17 -38.17
N ALA A 9 -8.68 -12.21 -38.21
CA ALA A 9 -8.31 -12.99 -37.04
C ALA A 9 -7.38 -12.23 -36.06
N ALA A 10 -6.48 -11.39 -36.59
CA ALA A 10 -5.64 -10.52 -35.76
C ALA A 10 -6.46 -9.41 -35.09
N ASP A 11 -7.43 -8.85 -35.83
CA ASP A 11 -8.35 -7.82 -35.38
C ASP A 11 -9.31 -8.36 -34.28
N GLU A 12 -9.78 -9.61 -34.43
CA GLU A 12 -10.60 -10.30 -33.41
C GLU A 12 -9.82 -10.58 -32.12
N ARG A 13 -8.56 -11.05 -32.24
CA ARG A 13 -7.72 -11.30 -31.07
C ARG A 13 -7.42 -10.01 -30.30
N LEU A 14 -7.15 -8.91 -31.02
CA LEU A 14 -6.95 -7.61 -30.39
C LEU A 14 -8.21 -7.13 -29.66
N ARG A 15 -9.39 -7.27 -30.29
CA ARG A 15 -10.67 -6.93 -29.67
C ARG A 15 -10.91 -7.70 -28.36
N LEU A 16 -10.71 -9.01 -28.35
CA LEU A 16 -10.88 -9.84 -27.14
C LEU A 16 -9.91 -9.45 -26.02
N LEU A 17 -8.68 -9.05 -26.36
CA LEU A 17 -7.71 -8.56 -25.38
C LEU A 17 -8.16 -7.23 -24.77
N ILE A 18 -8.66 -6.30 -25.59
CA ILE A 18 -9.16 -5.00 -25.13
C ILE A 18 -10.39 -5.19 -24.24
N GLU A 19 -11.38 -5.95 -24.67
CA GLU A 19 -12.60 -6.20 -23.87
C GLU A 19 -12.26 -6.84 -22.51
N ARG A 20 -11.26 -7.73 -22.47
CA ARG A 20 -10.76 -8.30 -21.20
C ARG A 20 -10.10 -7.25 -20.31
N ILE A 21 -9.31 -6.34 -20.87
CA ILE A 21 -8.67 -5.26 -20.11
C ILE A 21 -9.72 -4.30 -19.55
N GLU A 22 -10.71 -3.90 -20.35
CA GLU A 22 -11.79 -3.00 -19.92
C GLU A 22 -12.58 -3.60 -18.76
N ARG A 23 -12.91 -4.89 -18.82
CA ARG A 23 -13.55 -5.58 -17.70
C ARG A 23 -12.68 -5.57 -16.44
N LEU A 24 -11.38 -5.83 -16.56
CA LEU A 24 -10.45 -5.81 -15.43
C LEU A 24 -10.30 -4.40 -14.83
N GLU A 25 -10.32 -3.35 -15.64
CA GLU A 25 -10.28 -1.97 -15.15
C GLU A 25 -11.57 -1.59 -14.41
N GLU A 26 -12.75 -2.06 -14.86
CA GLU A 26 -14.00 -1.85 -14.12
C GLU A 26 -14.01 -2.63 -12.79
N GLU A 27 -13.54 -3.89 -12.77
CA GLU A 27 -13.38 -4.67 -11.53
C GLU A 27 -12.43 -3.95 -10.54
N LYS A 28 -11.29 -3.44 -11.04
CA LYS A 28 -10.32 -2.68 -10.25
C LYS A 28 -10.90 -1.38 -9.70
N LYS A 29 -11.76 -0.70 -10.46
CA LYS A 29 -12.49 0.47 -10.01
C LYS A 29 -13.46 0.12 -8.89
N GLY A 30 -14.26 -0.95 -9.05
CA GLY A 30 -15.14 -1.44 -7.98
C GLY A 30 -14.38 -1.72 -6.68
N ILE A 31 -13.26 -2.44 -6.75
CA ILE A 31 -12.40 -2.70 -5.59
C ILE A 31 -11.86 -1.40 -4.98
N SER A 32 -11.48 -0.44 -5.82
CA SER A 32 -10.97 0.86 -5.34
C SER A 32 -12.06 1.64 -4.60
N ASP A 33 -13.31 1.53 -5.05
CA ASP A 33 -14.47 2.18 -4.46
C ASP A 33 -14.81 1.55 -3.11
N ASP A 34 -14.84 0.21 -3.02
CA ASP A 34 -15.01 -0.52 -1.76
C ASP A 34 -13.93 -0.15 -0.73
N ILE A 35 -12.67 -0.03 -1.16
CA ILE A 35 -11.58 0.41 -0.28
C ILE A 35 -11.83 1.84 0.23
N ARG A 36 -12.33 2.74 -0.62
CA ARG A 36 -12.65 4.12 -0.21
C ARG A 36 -13.76 4.14 0.84
N ASP A 37 -14.79 3.31 0.67
CA ASP A 37 -15.92 3.21 1.59
C ASP A 37 -15.47 2.69 2.97
N VAL A 38 -14.61 1.66 3.01
CA VAL A 38 -14.01 1.18 4.28
C VAL A 38 -13.24 2.29 5.01
N TYR A 39 -12.47 3.11 4.30
CA TYR A 39 -11.80 4.26 4.94
C TYR A 39 -12.80 5.33 5.38
N ALA A 40 -13.90 5.54 4.65
CA ALA A 40 -14.94 6.47 5.04
C ALA A 40 -15.67 6.02 6.33
N GLU A 41 -16.00 4.73 6.43
CA GLU A 41 -16.54 4.12 7.63
C GLU A 41 -15.58 4.26 8.81
N ALA A 42 -14.30 3.92 8.62
CA ALA A 42 -13.30 4.06 9.67
C ALA A 42 -13.20 5.51 10.18
N LYS A 43 -13.28 6.49 9.27
CA LYS A 43 -13.32 7.92 9.62
C LYS A 43 -14.57 8.27 10.43
N ALA A 44 -15.74 7.76 10.05
CA ALA A 44 -16.99 8.00 10.76
C ALA A 44 -16.97 7.48 12.20
N VAL A 45 -16.25 6.38 12.45
CA VAL A 45 -16.05 5.80 13.78
C VAL A 45 -14.93 6.50 14.57
N GLY A 46 -14.18 7.42 13.95
CA GLY A 46 -13.17 8.26 14.61
C GLY A 46 -11.71 7.81 14.41
N TYR A 47 -11.44 6.86 13.52
CA TYR A 47 -10.07 6.47 13.20
C TYR A 47 -9.38 7.47 12.25
N ASP A 48 -8.08 7.68 12.44
CA ASP A 48 -7.25 8.44 11.51
C ASP A 48 -6.89 7.59 10.27
N THR A 49 -7.62 7.84 9.18
CA THR A 49 -7.42 7.15 7.90
C THR A 49 -6.02 7.36 7.28
N LYS A 50 -5.33 8.47 7.57
CA LYS A 50 -3.98 8.74 7.07
C LYS A 50 -2.99 7.80 7.74
N ILE A 51 -3.11 7.62 9.04
CA ILE A 51 -2.31 6.64 9.79
C ILE A 51 -2.66 5.22 9.37
N MET A 52 -3.94 4.88 9.18
CA MET A 52 -4.33 3.55 8.68
C MET A 52 -3.69 3.22 7.33
N ARG A 53 -3.67 4.16 6.37
CA ARG A 53 -3.00 3.97 5.07
C ARG A 53 -1.51 3.70 5.22
N GLN A 54 -0.84 4.38 6.16
CA GLN A 54 0.57 4.12 6.47
C GLN A 54 0.75 2.69 7.02
N VAL A 55 -0.12 2.26 7.93
CA VAL A 55 -0.10 0.89 8.49
C VAL A 55 -0.33 -0.16 7.38
N VAL A 56 -1.31 0.03 6.50
CA VAL A 56 -1.56 -0.89 5.38
C VAL A 56 -0.34 -0.99 4.46
N ARG A 57 0.32 0.13 4.18
CA ARG A 57 1.57 0.14 3.39
C ARG A 57 2.67 -0.65 4.09
N LEU A 58 2.90 -0.41 5.38
CA LEU A 58 3.89 -1.14 6.17
C LEU A 58 3.61 -2.65 6.24
N ARG A 59 2.33 -3.05 6.29
CA ARG A 59 1.91 -4.46 6.28
C ARG A 59 2.09 -5.15 4.93
N LYS A 60 2.18 -4.40 3.83
CA LYS A 60 2.45 -4.94 2.49
C LYS A 60 3.94 -5.14 2.21
N MET A 61 4.82 -4.48 2.96
CA MET A 61 6.27 -4.61 2.79
C MET A 61 6.76 -5.96 3.30
N LYS A 62 7.85 -6.47 2.70
CA LYS A 62 8.52 -7.66 3.23
C LYS A 62 9.15 -7.35 4.59
N PRO A 63 9.25 -8.35 5.50
CA PRO A 63 9.83 -8.15 6.82
C PRO A 63 11.23 -7.53 6.80
N ASP A 64 12.10 -8.01 5.92
CA ASP A 64 13.49 -7.54 5.82
C ASP A 64 13.57 -6.10 5.30
N GLU A 65 12.84 -5.77 4.24
CA GLU A 65 12.77 -4.41 3.67
C GLU A 65 12.23 -3.40 4.70
N ARG A 66 11.24 -3.82 5.51
CA ARG A 66 10.72 -3.01 6.61
C ARG A 66 11.79 -2.81 7.70
N SER A 67 12.49 -3.87 8.09
CA SER A 67 13.55 -3.80 9.11
C SER A 67 14.68 -2.87 8.67
N GLU A 68 15.12 -2.96 7.41
CA GLU A 68 16.14 -2.09 6.84
C GLU A 68 15.69 -0.63 6.83
N GLN A 69 14.45 -0.36 6.37
CA GLN A 69 13.89 1.00 6.43
C GLN A 69 13.79 1.53 7.85
N ASP A 70 13.38 0.71 8.82
CA ASP A 70 13.25 1.14 10.21
C ASP A 70 14.62 1.49 10.82
N ILE A 71 15.68 0.72 10.55
CA ILE A 71 17.05 1.04 10.98
C ILE A 71 17.53 2.38 10.42
N ILE A 72 17.33 2.61 9.12
CA ILE A 72 17.72 3.86 8.46
C ILE A 72 16.92 5.04 9.04
N ARG A 73 15.61 4.86 9.19
CA ARG A 73 14.72 5.85 9.77
C ARG A 73 15.12 6.20 11.19
N GLU A 74 15.41 5.20 12.02
CA GLU A 74 15.87 5.40 13.40
C GLU A 74 17.18 6.17 13.44
N THR A 75 18.14 5.83 12.57
CA THR A 75 19.42 6.55 12.44
C THR A 75 19.20 8.04 12.13
N TYR A 76 18.31 8.35 11.18
CA TYR A 76 18.00 9.74 10.83
C TYR A 76 17.23 10.46 11.94
N MET A 77 16.28 9.78 12.59
CA MET A 77 15.56 10.35 13.73
C MET A 77 16.49 10.63 14.90
N ALA A 78 17.46 9.75 15.17
CA ALA A 78 18.49 9.94 16.20
C ALA A 78 19.35 11.18 15.89
N ALA A 79 19.85 11.29 14.65
CA ALA A 79 20.67 12.42 14.21
C ALA A 79 19.93 13.76 14.30
N LEU A 80 18.60 13.74 14.18
CA LEU A 80 17.73 14.92 14.32
C LEU A 80 17.19 15.13 15.74
N GLY A 81 17.57 14.30 16.72
CA GLY A 81 17.11 14.39 18.11
C GLY A 81 15.65 13.95 18.33
N MET A 82 15.00 13.35 17.35
CA MET A 82 13.55 13.06 17.35
C MET A 82 13.14 11.78 18.11
N LEU A 83 14.08 11.00 18.64
CA LEU A 83 13.79 9.72 19.30
C LEU A 83 13.31 9.86 20.75
N ALA A 84 13.71 10.93 21.46
CA ALA A 84 13.43 11.10 22.89
C ALA A 84 12.07 11.77 23.20
N ASP A 85 11.53 12.52 22.23
CA ASP A 85 10.41 13.44 22.49
C ASP A 85 9.04 12.86 22.17
N THR A 86 8.98 11.61 21.69
CA THR A 86 7.69 10.96 21.38
C THR A 86 7.26 10.02 22.51
N PRO A 87 5.96 9.94 22.85
CA PRO A 87 5.46 8.97 23.83
C PRO A 87 5.84 7.52 23.49
N LEU A 88 5.96 7.18 22.20
CA LEU A 88 6.40 5.87 21.75
C LEU A 88 7.90 5.64 21.99
N GLY A 89 8.74 6.64 21.71
CA GLY A 89 10.18 6.59 21.97
C GLY A 89 10.50 6.49 23.46
N GLN A 90 9.82 7.28 24.30
CA GLN A 90 9.93 7.20 25.76
C GLN A 90 9.50 5.83 26.28
N ALA A 91 8.40 5.28 25.76
CA ALA A 91 7.92 3.95 26.14
C ALA A 91 8.82 2.80 25.66
N ALA A 92 9.62 2.98 24.60
CA ALA A 92 10.61 2.01 24.15
C ALA A 92 11.87 2.05 25.04
N LEU A 93 12.38 3.25 25.34
CA LEU A 93 13.53 3.45 26.23
C LEU A 93 13.25 2.97 27.66
N GLY A 94 12.05 3.23 28.19
CA GLY A 94 11.65 2.78 29.53
C GLY A 94 11.53 1.26 29.68
N ARG A 95 11.40 0.50 28.58
CA ARG A 95 11.39 -0.98 28.61
C ARG A 95 12.80 -1.57 28.50
N ALA A 96 13.74 -0.85 27.89
CA ALA A 96 15.14 -1.26 27.79
C ALA A 96 15.93 -0.98 29.09
N GLY A 97 15.48 -0.04 29.92
CA GLY A 97 16.08 0.28 31.22
C GLY A 97 15.45 -0.45 32.42
N GLY A 98 14.65 -1.48 32.20
CA GLY A 98 14.05 -2.28 33.27
C GLY A 98 15.04 -3.29 33.84
N GLU A 99 15.80 -2.86 34.83
CA GLU A 99 16.57 -3.72 35.73
C GLU A 99 15.68 -4.77 36.40
N GLN A 100 16.12 -6.03 36.33
CA GLN A 100 16.27 -6.87 37.52
C GLN A 100 17.75 -7.21 37.63
#